data_AF-A0A8J2MEA9-F1
#
_entry.id   AF-A0A8J2MEA9-F1
#
_cell.length_a   1.000
_cell.length_b   1.000
_cell.length_c   1.000
_cell.angle_alpha   90.00
_cell.angle_beta   90.00
_cell.angle_gamma   90.00
#
_symmetry.space_group_name_H-M   'P 1'
#
loop_
_entity.id
_entity.type
_entity.pdbx_description
1 polymer ?
#
loop_
_entity_poly.entity_id
_entity_poly.type
_entity_poly.pdbx_seq_one_letter_code
_entity_poly.pdbx_strand_id
1 'polypeptide(L)'
;MEYLSRITRITNLNYYSKRSIGSCQQTFRNSHLGLSYLRDPRLFKEMSACKNLSSASHKPKTAGVIVIGDEILKGQVLDTNSHYLAKKLYSLGVRLKRVSVIGDFREEIAQEVKTFSEQFDFVFTTGGIGPTHDDVTYAGVAMAFNEQVTRNEKMMTMIQKWLGHRGYSEDVIMRMAEMPSSAQLLFDPQEQSPLSSFPIVIVRNVYVFPGIPRFLESMFPRMEPILKELGSTFYSNKVYVNRDELSLTPELDKAVEKFKDSVTFGSYPVIGNPYYSTRFTLESSQPGHVESAVQFLHETLPENSVIDFDDQPLVSAGDKVYAIADDPSHSLHSVVRQAVEIIEESLEQYGIDGVWICFNGGKDCTVLLHLFYAVVAKKYPHAKDKLNGLCITIDDPFLEVESFMNDSAQKYGLNLRIFEGPIKAGLSEALEKYPGIRAVLMGTRRSDPSGKNLNYFQMTDSSWPQAMRVSPILEWSYQELWNFIRSLTLPYCKLYDQGFTSLGSKSNTAPNPKLLRNSDQNGTNSYMPAYKLENGTTERSGRC
;
A
#
# COMPACT_ATOMS: atom_id res chain seq x y z
N MET A 1 23.39 -23.27 -15.28
CA MET A 1 22.11 -23.97 -15.03
C MET A 1 22.25 -25.06 -13.96
N GLU A 2 23.06 -24.84 -12.92
CA GLU A 2 23.22 -25.77 -11.77
C GLU A 2 23.52 -25.00 -10.46
N TYR A 3 23.18 -23.70 -10.39
CA TYR A 3 23.54 -22.80 -9.28
C TYR A 3 22.33 -22.27 -8.47
N LEU A 4 21.10 -22.59 -8.89
CA LEU A 4 19.85 -22.13 -8.25
C LEU A 4 19.17 -23.17 -7.34
N SER A 5 19.74 -24.38 -7.17
CA SER A 5 19.11 -25.47 -6.40
C SER A 5 19.58 -25.63 -4.95
N ARG A 6 20.51 -24.80 -4.45
CA ARG A 6 21.13 -24.97 -3.12
C ARG A 6 20.72 -23.97 -2.03
N ILE A 7 19.83 -23.02 -2.30
CA ILE A 7 19.38 -22.04 -1.28
C ILE A 7 18.01 -22.39 -0.66
N THR A 8 17.28 -23.38 -1.19
CA THR A 8 15.89 -23.70 -0.74
C THR A 8 15.79 -24.72 0.40
N ARG A 9 16.86 -24.97 1.16
CA ARG A 9 16.81 -25.83 2.36
C ARG A 9 17.58 -25.18 3.50
N ILE A 10 16.93 -24.29 4.26
CA ILE A 10 17.09 -24.03 5.71
C ILE A 10 16.03 -22.96 6.06
N THR A 11 14.76 -23.36 6.13
CA THR A 11 13.72 -22.65 6.91
C THR A 11 12.69 -23.69 7.32
N ASN A 12 13.06 -24.51 8.29
CA ASN A 12 12.13 -25.29 9.09
C ASN A 12 12.81 -25.50 10.43
N LEU A 13 12.53 -24.64 11.40
CA LEU A 13 12.65 -24.97 12.82
C LEU A 13 11.73 -24.05 13.63
N ASN A 14 10.76 -24.72 14.23
CA ASN A 14 9.75 -24.22 15.16
C ASN A 14 10.37 -23.47 16.34
N TYR A 15 9.73 -22.40 16.79
CA TYR A 15 9.78 -21.99 18.19
C TYR A 15 8.37 -21.67 18.70
N TYR A 16 7.75 -22.70 19.27
CA TYR A 16 6.74 -22.57 20.32
C TYR A 16 7.48 -22.55 21.66
N SER A 17 7.28 -21.52 22.49
CA SER A 17 7.32 -21.72 23.94
C SER A 17 6.38 -20.73 24.65
N LYS A 18 5.33 -21.29 25.23
CA LYS A 18 4.46 -20.68 26.23
C LYS A 18 5.25 -20.30 27.48
N ARG A 19 4.98 -19.15 28.07
CA ARG A 19 4.95 -18.94 29.53
C ARG A 19 3.95 -17.84 29.88
N SER A 20 3.32 -18.01 31.04
CA SER A 20 2.02 -17.50 31.42
C SER A 20 2.10 -16.58 32.66
N ILE A 21 1.14 -15.65 32.72
CA ILE A 21 0.50 -15.01 33.90
C ILE A 21 1.27 -13.89 34.62
N GLY A 22 0.58 -12.75 34.77
CA GLY A 22 0.87 -11.71 35.77
C GLY A 22 0.16 -10.38 35.48
N SER A 23 -1.03 -10.19 36.06
CA SER A 23 -1.81 -8.94 36.07
C SER A 23 -1.10 -7.77 36.76
N CYS A 24 -1.22 -6.53 36.26
CA CYS A 24 -1.49 -5.35 37.11
C CYS A 24 -1.80 -4.08 36.28
N GLN A 25 -2.77 -3.31 36.75
CA GLN A 25 -3.17 -1.99 36.25
C GLN A 25 -2.16 -0.87 36.62
N GLN A 26 -2.18 0.16 35.76
CA GLN A 26 -1.94 1.59 36.03
C GLN A 26 -0.51 2.18 36.22
N THR A 27 -0.37 3.32 35.52
CA THR A 27 0.41 4.55 35.77
C THR A 27 1.89 4.69 35.32
N PHE A 28 2.05 5.58 34.33
CA PHE A 28 3.12 6.57 34.07
C PHE A 28 4.57 6.22 34.47
N ARG A 29 5.46 6.15 33.46
CA ARG A 29 6.75 6.89 33.43
C ARG A 29 7.56 6.60 32.15
N ASN A 30 8.03 7.68 31.54
CA ASN A 30 9.10 7.80 30.55
C ASN A 30 9.99 6.56 30.35
N SER A 31 9.92 5.93 29.18
CA SER A 31 10.96 5.04 28.69
C SER A 31 12.03 5.85 27.94
N HIS A 32 12.91 6.49 28.70
CA HIS A 32 14.27 6.82 28.26
C HIS A 32 15.10 5.53 28.33
N LEU A 33 15.16 4.76 27.25
CA LEU A 33 16.13 3.67 27.08
C LEU A 33 16.33 3.45 25.57
N GLY A 34 17.49 3.85 25.07
CA GLY A 34 17.89 3.65 23.67
C GLY A 34 18.75 4.74 23.01
N LEU A 35 19.22 5.78 23.74
CA LEU A 35 19.91 6.93 23.14
C LEU A 35 21.34 7.20 23.68
N SER A 36 21.98 6.25 24.35
CA SER A 36 23.32 6.49 24.91
C SER A 36 24.47 6.50 23.90
N TYR A 37 24.25 6.12 22.63
CA TYR A 37 25.31 5.99 21.63
C TYR A 37 25.36 7.13 20.59
N LEU A 38 24.33 7.98 20.50
CA LEU A 38 24.33 9.19 19.66
C LEU A 38 25.02 10.40 20.31
N ARG A 39 25.81 10.18 21.37
CA ARG A 39 26.56 11.21 22.10
C ARG A 39 28.06 11.14 21.84
N ASP A 40 28.51 10.92 20.60
CA ASP A 40 29.91 11.25 20.27
C ASP A 40 30.02 12.79 20.14
N PRO A 41 30.71 13.49 21.07
CA PRO A 41 30.82 14.93 21.05
C PRO A 41 31.60 15.47 19.83
N ARG A 42 32.29 14.61 19.06
CA ARG A 42 33.07 15.01 17.88
C ARG A 42 32.20 15.18 16.63
N LEU A 43 31.17 14.36 16.44
CA LEU A 43 30.16 14.56 15.39
C LEU A 43 29.34 15.85 15.61
N PHE A 44 29.11 16.22 16.87
CA PHE A 44 28.34 17.41 17.24
C PHE A 44 29.15 18.73 17.21
N LYS A 45 30.49 18.67 17.29
CA LYS A 45 31.31 19.89 17.48
C LYS A 45 31.44 20.75 16.23
N GLU A 46 31.41 20.14 15.04
CA GLU A 46 31.40 20.89 13.77
C GLU A 46 29.99 21.38 13.39
N MET A 47 28.93 20.80 13.97
CA MET A 47 27.53 21.23 13.74
C MET A 47 27.04 22.29 14.75
N SER A 48 27.76 22.50 15.86
CA SER A 48 27.36 23.41 16.95
C SER A 48 27.57 24.91 16.67
N ALA A 49 28.05 25.28 15.48
CA ALA A 49 28.13 26.70 15.06
C ALA A 49 26.76 27.31 14.71
N CYS A 50 25.69 26.51 14.63
CA CYS A 50 24.32 26.98 14.39
C CYS A 50 23.43 26.89 15.64
N LYS A 51 23.86 27.47 16.77
CA LYS A 51 22.97 27.71 17.92
C LYS A 51 22.82 29.21 18.14
N ASN A 52 22.12 29.85 17.22
CA ASN A 52 21.43 31.14 17.40
C ASN A 52 20.66 31.46 16.12
N LEU A 53 19.48 30.86 15.93
CA LEU A 53 18.50 31.29 14.91
C LEU A 53 17.10 30.87 15.39
N SER A 54 16.53 31.69 16.26
CA SER A 54 15.09 31.73 16.45
C SER A 54 14.42 32.30 15.19
N SER A 55 13.30 31.68 14.79
CA SER A 55 12.29 32.18 13.83
C SER A 55 12.75 32.53 12.39
N ALA A 56 13.55 31.67 11.75
CA ALA A 56 13.73 31.70 10.29
C ALA A 56 12.98 30.52 9.65
N SER A 57 12.13 30.81 8.66
CA SER A 57 11.40 29.84 7.85
C SER A 57 12.33 28.71 7.38
N HIS A 58 12.20 27.53 7.99
CA HIS A 58 13.02 26.39 7.61
C HIS A 58 12.54 25.90 6.24
N LYS A 59 13.25 26.32 5.18
CA LYS A 59 13.10 25.74 3.86
C LYS A 59 13.34 24.23 3.97
N PRO A 60 12.50 23.40 3.33
CA PRO A 60 12.69 21.95 3.34
C PRO A 60 14.09 21.57 2.86
N LYS A 61 14.72 20.66 3.60
CA LYS A 61 16.00 20.09 3.21
C LYS A 61 15.88 19.34 1.88
N THR A 62 16.94 19.39 1.09
CA THR A 62 16.98 18.84 -0.25
C THR A 62 17.86 17.60 -0.32
N ALA A 63 17.48 16.66 -1.18
CA ALA A 63 18.29 15.49 -1.46
C ALA A 63 18.50 15.29 -2.96
N GLY A 64 19.64 14.72 -3.33
CA GLY A 64 19.89 14.11 -4.63
C GLY A 64 20.22 12.62 -4.47
N VAL A 65 19.79 11.80 -5.42
CA VAL A 65 20.09 10.36 -5.46
C VAL A 65 20.90 10.05 -6.72
N ILE A 66 22.01 9.32 -6.57
CA ILE A 66 22.84 8.81 -7.66
C ILE A 66 22.77 7.29 -7.65
N VAL A 67 22.18 6.71 -8.67
CA VAL A 67 22.14 5.28 -8.91
C VAL A 67 23.31 4.92 -9.82
N ILE A 68 24.16 4.02 -9.35
CA ILE A 68 25.41 3.63 -10.03
C ILE A 68 25.25 2.16 -10.42
N GLY A 69 25.24 1.89 -11.72
CA GLY A 69 25.08 0.53 -12.25
C GLY A 69 24.76 0.50 -13.73
N ASP A 70 25.68 -0.07 -14.50
CA ASP A 70 25.55 -0.32 -15.93
C ASP A 70 24.32 -1.17 -16.28
N GLU A 71 23.91 -2.09 -15.42
CA GLU A 71 22.73 -2.94 -15.57
C GLU A 71 21.42 -2.15 -15.47
N ILE A 72 21.41 -1.04 -14.73
CA ILE A 72 20.28 -0.12 -14.65
C ILE A 72 20.17 0.66 -15.96
N LEU A 73 21.29 1.19 -16.47
CA LEU A 73 21.34 1.89 -17.76
C LEU A 73 20.94 0.98 -18.93
N LYS A 74 21.28 -0.32 -18.86
CA LYS A 74 20.89 -1.34 -19.85
C LYS A 74 19.44 -1.81 -19.69
N GLY A 75 18.72 -1.38 -18.65
CA GLY A 75 17.34 -1.81 -18.35
C GLY A 75 17.22 -3.29 -17.97
N GLN A 76 18.31 -3.94 -17.57
CA GLN A 76 18.30 -5.35 -17.15
C GLN A 76 17.72 -5.51 -15.75
N VAL A 77 17.93 -4.50 -14.91
CA VAL A 77 17.41 -4.45 -13.54
C VAL A 77 16.56 -3.19 -13.42
N LEU A 78 15.32 -3.34 -12.93
CA LEU A 78 14.46 -2.22 -12.61
C LEU A 78 14.98 -1.52 -11.34
N ASP A 79 15.31 -0.23 -11.43
CA ASP A 79 15.66 0.57 -10.27
C ASP A 79 14.45 0.73 -9.34
N THR A 80 14.53 0.05 -8.19
CA THR A 80 13.55 0.15 -7.09
C THR A 80 14.09 0.98 -5.92
N ASN A 81 15.40 1.25 -5.91
CA ASN A 81 16.08 1.95 -4.82
C ASN A 81 15.74 3.44 -4.83
N SER A 82 15.75 4.08 -6.00
CA SER A 82 15.36 5.49 -6.09
C SER A 82 13.90 5.71 -5.68
N HIS A 83 13.00 4.79 -6.04
CA HIS A 83 11.59 4.82 -5.63
C HIS A 83 11.45 4.69 -4.10
N TYR A 84 12.15 3.73 -3.48
CA TYR A 84 12.16 3.57 -2.04
C TYR A 84 12.69 4.81 -1.32
N LEU A 85 13.83 5.34 -1.77
CA LEU A 85 14.44 6.56 -1.21
C LEU A 85 13.52 7.77 -1.36
N ALA A 86 12.90 7.97 -2.53
CA ALA A 86 11.97 9.07 -2.77
C ALA A 86 10.81 9.07 -1.76
N LYS A 87 10.18 7.90 -1.57
CA LYS A 87 9.07 7.73 -0.62
C LYS A 87 9.51 8.00 0.82
N LYS A 88 10.66 7.44 1.21
CA LYS A 88 11.18 7.56 2.57
C LYS A 88 11.63 8.99 2.89
N LEU A 89 12.43 9.61 2.02
CA LEU A 89 12.87 11.00 2.19
C LEU A 89 11.68 11.95 2.31
N TYR A 90 10.67 11.80 1.45
CA TYR A 90 9.45 12.59 1.52
C TYR A 90 8.75 12.43 2.88
N SER A 91 8.57 11.18 3.36
CA SER A 91 7.95 10.92 4.67
C SER A 91 8.74 11.46 5.86
N LEU A 92 10.03 11.74 5.67
CA LEU A 92 10.94 12.28 6.69
C LEU A 92 11.18 13.79 6.52
N GLY A 93 10.45 14.44 5.60
CA GLY A 93 10.54 15.87 5.43
C GLY A 93 11.70 16.38 4.57
N VAL A 94 12.27 15.51 3.74
CA VAL A 94 13.37 15.84 2.84
C VAL A 94 12.89 15.74 1.39
N ARG A 95 13.04 16.83 0.63
CA ARG A 95 12.60 16.92 -0.76
C ARG A 95 13.68 16.39 -1.69
N LEU A 96 13.44 15.22 -2.27
CA LEU A 96 14.26 14.71 -3.37
C LEU A 96 14.09 15.61 -4.60
N LYS A 97 15.18 16.18 -5.09
CA LYS A 97 15.19 17.16 -6.19
C LYS A 97 15.66 16.57 -7.52
N ARG A 98 16.53 15.58 -7.49
CA ARG A 98 17.08 14.93 -8.68
C ARG A 98 17.48 13.50 -8.39
N VAL A 99 17.16 12.60 -9.32
CA VAL A 99 17.76 11.26 -9.43
C VAL A 99 18.63 11.27 -10.67
N SER A 100 19.86 10.77 -10.55
CA SER A 100 20.76 10.53 -11.68
C SER A 100 21.12 9.06 -11.72
N VAL A 101 21.13 8.46 -12.91
CA VAL A 101 21.56 7.09 -13.13
C VAL A 101 22.79 7.15 -14.03
N ILE A 102 23.91 6.61 -13.55
CA ILE A 102 25.21 6.67 -14.22
C ILE A 102 25.88 5.30 -14.26
N GLY A 103 26.86 5.15 -15.16
CA GLY A 103 27.61 3.91 -15.30
C GLY A 103 28.69 3.73 -14.22
N ASP A 104 29.31 2.56 -14.22
CA ASP A 104 30.38 2.17 -13.29
C ASP A 104 31.75 2.74 -13.70
N PHE A 105 31.80 4.05 -13.94
CA PHE A 105 33.01 4.75 -14.34
C PHE A 105 33.43 5.78 -13.28
N ARG A 106 34.64 5.60 -12.73
CA ARG A 106 35.14 6.36 -11.59
C ARG A 106 35.05 7.87 -11.78
N GLU A 107 35.45 8.37 -12.95
CA GLU A 107 35.47 9.80 -13.27
C GLU A 107 34.04 10.37 -13.40
N GLU A 108 33.10 9.58 -13.89
CA GLU A 108 31.69 9.96 -14.01
C GLU A 108 31.04 10.06 -12.62
N ILE A 109 31.27 9.04 -11.77
CA ILE A 109 30.85 9.04 -10.36
C ILE A 109 31.42 10.26 -9.65
N ALA A 110 32.71 10.55 -9.84
CA ALA A 110 33.36 11.69 -9.18
C ALA A 110 32.72 13.03 -9.57
N GLN A 111 32.47 13.23 -10.87
CA GLN A 111 31.86 14.45 -11.39
C GLN A 111 30.42 14.63 -10.89
N GLU A 112 29.62 13.56 -10.90
CA GLU A 112 28.22 13.62 -10.48
C GLU A 112 28.10 13.80 -8.96
N VAL A 113 28.91 13.09 -8.17
CA VAL A 113 28.97 13.24 -6.71
C VAL A 113 29.35 14.66 -6.32
N LYS A 114 30.37 15.23 -6.96
CA LYS A 114 30.79 16.61 -6.70
C LYS A 114 29.65 17.59 -7.01
N THR A 115 29.02 17.45 -8.18
CA THR A 115 27.90 18.30 -8.61
C THR A 115 26.72 18.22 -7.64
N PHE A 116 26.35 17.02 -7.21
CA PHE A 116 25.24 16.80 -6.28
C PHE A 116 25.56 17.32 -4.87
N SER A 117 26.79 17.10 -4.41
CA SER A 117 27.24 17.53 -3.08
C SER A 117 27.20 19.05 -2.93
N GLU A 118 27.48 19.79 -4.00
CA GLU A 118 27.39 21.26 -4.04
C GLU A 118 25.94 21.77 -4.14
N GLN A 119 25.00 20.99 -4.70
CA GLN A 119 23.63 21.42 -4.98
C GLN A 119 22.60 21.02 -3.91
N PHE A 120 22.84 19.95 -3.15
CA PHE A 120 21.84 19.36 -2.25
C PHE A 120 22.36 19.24 -0.81
N ASP A 121 21.45 19.31 0.17
CA ASP A 121 21.81 19.11 1.58
C ASP A 121 22.25 17.66 1.87
N PHE A 122 21.65 16.69 1.17
CA PHE A 122 21.98 15.25 1.28
C PHE A 122 22.18 14.63 -0.11
N VAL A 123 23.21 13.81 -0.26
CA VAL A 123 23.44 13.01 -1.47
C VAL A 123 23.43 11.54 -1.10
N PHE A 124 22.56 10.75 -1.72
CA PHE A 124 22.50 9.31 -1.52
C PHE A 124 23.04 8.62 -2.76
N THR A 125 24.03 7.75 -2.61
CA THR A 125 24.45 6.88 -3.72
C THR A 125 23.99 5.46 -3.46
N THR A 126 23.72 4.70 -4.52
CA THR A 126 23.37 3.27 -4.44
C THR A 126 24.05 2.51 -5.56
N GLY A 127 24.81 1.48 -5.23
CA GLY A 127 25.52 0.63 -6.21
C GLY A 127 27.04 0.84 -6.25
N GLY A 128 27.74 -0.08 -6.91
CA GLY A 128 29.20 -0.02 -7.15
C GLY A 128 30.09 -0.10 -5.90
N ILE A 129 29.67 -0.80 -4.83
CA ILE A 129 30.44 -0.95 -3.57
C ILE A 129 30.82 -2.38 -3.19
N GLY A 130 30.58 -3.34 -4.08
CA GLY A 130 31.05 -4.71 -3.89
C GLY A 130 32.56 -4.86 -4.12
N PRO A 131 33.06 -6.10 -4.19
CA PRO A 131 34.48 -6.40 -4.40
C PRO A 131 34.89 -6.55 -5.87
N THR A 132 33.99 -6.37 -6.84
CA THR A 132 34.33 -6.61 -8.25
C THR A 132 35.07 -5.42 -8.86
N HIS A 133 35.55 -5.55 -10.10
CA HIS A 133 36.45 -4.57 -10.73
C HIS A 133 35.71 -3.31 -11.20
N ASP A 134 34.42 -3.43 -11.41
CA ASP A 134 33.42 -2.41 -11.71
C ASP A 134 32.88 -1.72 -10.45
N ASP A 135 33.09 -2.26 -9.25
CA ASP A 135 32.69 -1.60 -8.00
C ASP A 135 33.65 -0.45 -7.63
N VAL A 136 33.45 0.71 -8.25
CA VAL A 136 34.35 1.88 -8.14
C VAL A 136 33.74 3.09 -7.42
N THR A 137 32.60 2.93 -6.74
CA THR A 137 31.89 4.05 -6.08
C THR A 137 32.72 4.74 -5.01
N TYR A 138 33.40 4.00 -4.13
CA TYR A 138 34.27 4.62 -3.11
C TYR A 138 35.44 5.39 -3.73
N ALA A 139 36.02 4.87 -4.82
CA ALA A 139 37.08 5.56 -5.54
C ALA A 139 36.57 6.83 -6.23
N GLY A 140 35.37 6.79 -6.81
CA GLY A 140 34.71 7.96 -7.39
C GLY A 140 34.41 9.03 -6.35
N VAL A 141 33.87 8.64 -5.18
CA VAL A 141 33.61 9.57 -4.06
C VAL A 141 34.92 10.18 -3.52
N ALA A 142 35.99 9.41 -3.41
CA ALA A 142 37.31 9.93 -3.02
C ALA A 142 37.80 10.98 -4.02
N MET A 143 37.71 10.67 -5.32
CA MET A 143 38.13 11.57 -6.40
C MET A 143 37.30 12.86 -6.42
N ALA A 144 35.98 12.80 -6.18
CA ALA A 144 35.10 13.98 -6.11
C ALA A 144 35.61 15.04 -5.13
N PHE A 145 36.23 14.60 -4.04
CA PHE A 145 36.67 15.44 -2.93
C PHE A 145 38.19 15.58 -2.80
N ASN A 146 38.94 15.12 -3.81
CA ASN A 146 40.41 15.09 -3.82
C ASN A 146 41.01 14.38 -2.60
N GLU A 147 40.41 13.25 -2.20
CA GLU A 147 40.86 12.42 -1.09
C GLU A 147 41.59 11.17 -1.59
N GLN A 148 42.41 10.59 -0.70
CA GLN A 148 42.99 9.27 -0.92
C GLN A 148 42.02 8.18 -0.48
N VAL A 149 42.04 7.05 -1.19
CA VAL A 149 41.39 5.82 -0.74
C VAL A 149 42.34 5.13 0.23
N THR A 150 41.86 4.85 1.44
CA THR A 150 42.65 4.23 2.51
C THR A 150 41.87 3.09 3.14
N ARG A 151 42.60 2.13 3.72
CA ARG A 151 42.02 1.01 4.44
C ARG A 151 41.45 1.47 5.78
N ASN A 152 40.20 1.09 6.06
CA ASN A 152 39.55 1.39 7.33
C ASN A 152 39.53 0.15 8.24
N GLU A 153 40.22 0.20 9.37
CA GLU A 153 40.33 -0.93 10.32
C GLU A 153 39.00 -1.34 10.96
N LYS A 154 38.07 -0.39 11.15
CA LYS A 154 36.74 -0.72 11.69
C LYS A 154 35.92 -1.47 10.65
N MET A 155 35.94 -1.02 9.40
CA MET A 155 35.29 -1.70 8.28
C MET A 155 35.86 -3.10 8.07
N MET A 156 37.20 -3.25 8.09
CA MET A 156 37.87 -4.56 8.06
C MET A 156 37.31 -5.50 9.12
N THR A 157 37.22 -5.05 10.37
CA THR A 157 36.70 -5.84 11.48
C THR A 157 35.24 -6.26 11.24
N MET A 158 34.41 -5.37 10.69
CA MET A 158 33.02 -5.67 10.35
C MET A 158 32.91 -6.71 9.24
N ILE A 159 33.66 -6.53 8.15
CA ILE A 159 33.65 -7.45 7.00
C ILE A 159 34.16 -8.83 7.42
N GLN A 160 35.20 -8.91 8.24
CA GLN A 160 35.71 -10.17 8.79
C GLN A 160 34.65 -10.90 9.62
N LYS A 161 33.90 -10.17 10.47
CA LYS A 161 32.78 -10.76 11.23
C LYS A 161 31.64 -11.20 10.31
N TRP A 162 31.33 -10.40 9.29
CA TRP A 162 30.25 -10.65 8.35
C TRP A 162 30.50 -11.87 7.46
N LEU A 163 31.70 -11.95 6.88
CA LEU A 163 32.11 -13.05 6.01
C LEU A 163 32.47 -14.29 6.81
N GLY A 164 32.86 -14.19 8.08
CA GLY A 164 33.26 -15.33 8.91
C GLY A 164 34.39 -16.16 8.26
N HIS A 165 34.49 -17.44 8.61
CA HIS A 165 35.42 -18.40 7.98
C HIS A 165 34.97 -18.88 6.59
N ARG A 166 34.33 -18.03 5.77
CA ARG A 166 33.86 -18.41 4.42
C ARG A 166 34.97 -18.56 3.38
N GLY A 167 36.24 -18.42 3.78
CA GLY A 167 37.41 -18.75 2.94
C GLY A 167 37.66 -17.77 1.79
N TYR A 168 37.15 -16.54 1.86
CA TYR A 168 37.48 -15.50 0.88
C TYR A 168 38.95 -15.07 1.02
N SER A 169 39.59 -14.72 -0.10
CA SER A 169 40.96 -14.23 -0.09
C SER A 169 41.06 -12.90 0.67
N GLU A 170 42.21 -12.67 1.31
CA GLU A 170 42.46 -11.45 2.05
C GLU A 170 42.31 -10.21 1.14
N ASP A 171 42.72 -10.31 -0.13
CA ASP A 171 42.59 -9.25 -1.14
C ASP A 171 41.14 -8.80 -1.40
N VAL A 172 40.16 -9.72 -1.32
CA VAL A 172 38.74 -9.38 -1.48
C VAL A 172 38.24 -8.59 -0.27
N ILE A 173 38.65 -9.02 0.93
CA ILE A 173 38.29 -8.34 2.18
C ILE A 173 38.95 -6.96 2.24
N MET A 174 40.21 -6.85 1.80
CA MET A 174 40.94 -5.59 1.75
C MET A 174 40.25 -4.58 0.85
N ARG A 175 39.89 -4.96 -0.39
CA ARG A 175 39.19 -4.07 -1.34
C ARG A 175 37.84 -3.57 -0.80
N MET A 176 37.10 -4.41 -0.08
CA MET A 176 35.82 -3.99 0.52
C MET A 176 35.99 -3.01 1.71
N ALA A 177 37.19 -2.92 2.29
CA ALA A 177 37.49 -2.02 3.41
C ALA A 177 38.20 -0.73 2.99
N GLU A 178 38.46 -0.57 1.69
CA GLU A 178 39.03 0.63 1.10
C GLU A 178 37.95 1.70 0.89
N MET A 179 38.17 2.89 1.43
CA MET A 179 37.22 3.99 1.36
C MET A 179 37.93 5.36 1.43
N PRO A 180 37.26 6.47 1.11
CA PRO A 180 37.83 7.81 1.23
C PRO A 180 38.37 8.06 2.65
N SER A 181 39.52 8.74 2.76
CA SER A 181 40.22 8.93 4.04
C SER A 181 39.40 9.62 5.14
N SER A 182 38.45 10.48 4.77
CA SER A 182 37.56 11.18 5.72
C SER A 182 36.29 10.40 6.09
N ALA A 183 36.12 9.19 5.53
CA ALA A 183 34.90 8.41 5.66
C ALA A 183 34.53 8.10 7.11
N GLN A 184 33.26 8.33 7.43
CA GLN A 184 32.62 7.93 8.67
C GLN A 184 31.73 6.71 8.41
N LEU A 185 31.55 5.88 9.44
CA LEU A 185 30.73 4.67 9.38
C LEU A 185 29.51 4.84 10.28
N LEU A 186 28.32 4.75 9.70
CA LEU A 186 27.06 4.71 10.43
C LEU A 186 26.51 3.28 10.47
N PHE A 187 26.53 2.69 11.66
CA PHE A 187 26.12 1.31 11.91
C PHE A 187 25.59 1.15 13.33
N ASP A 188 24.80 0.10 13.57
CA ASP A 188 24.41 -0.30 14.93
C ASP A 188 25.43 -1.32 15.48
N PRO A 189 26.20 -0.99 16.54
CA PRO A 189 27.20 -1.88 17.12
C PRO A 189 26.60 -3.10 17.85
N GLN A 190 25.31 -3.09 18.19
CA GLN A 190 24.64 -4.20 18.89
C GLN A 190 23.91 -5.16 17.94
N GLU A 191 23.84 -4.83 16.66
CA GLU A 191 23.09 -5.59 15.68
C GLU A 191 23.87 -6.82 15.21
N GLN A 192 23.32 -8.02 15.49
CA GLN A 192 23.99 -9.30 15.26
C GLN A 192 23.72 -9.88 13.86
N SER A 193 22.77 -9.31 13.12
CA SER A 193 22.41 -9.81 11.79
C SER A 193 23.49 -9.45 10.77
N PRO A 194 24.00 -10.43 10.00
CA PRO A 194 25.01 -10.16 8.98
C PRO A 194 24.53 -9.14 7.95
N LEU A 195 23.26 -9.22 7.55
CA LEU A 195 22.69 -8.38 6.49
C LEU A 195 22.60 -6.90 6.87
N SER A 196 22.30 -6.61 8.14
CA SER A 196 22.26 -5.23 8.63
C SER A 196 23.61 -4.77 9.19
N SER A 197 24.56 -5.67 9.48
CA SER A 197 25.86 -5.29 10.03
C SER A 197 26.75 -4.40 9.14
N PHE A 198 26.49 -4.33 7.82
CA PHE A 198 27.26 -3.47 6.92
C PHE A 198 26.96 -1.99 7.22
N PRO A 199 27.98 -1.11 7.33
CA PRO A 199 27.79 0.30 7.66
C PRO A 199 27.35 1.11 6.44
N ILE A 200 26.63 2.21 6.67
CA ILE A 200 26.52 3.29 5.69
C ILE A 200 27.82 4.08 5.75
N VAL A 201 28.50 4.22 4.62
CA VAL A 201 29.72 5.04 4.52
C VAL A 201 29.32 6.47 4.22
N ILE A 202 29.82 7.41 5.01
CA ILE A 202 29.49 8.83 4.93
C ILE A 202 30.75 9.63 4.63
N VAL A 203 30.71 10.46 3.59
CA VAL A 203 31.78 11.37 3.21
C VAL A 203 31.14 12.74 2.96
N ARG A 204 31.42 13.71 3.84
CA ARG A 204 30.73 15.01 3.85
C ARG A 204 29.20 14.81 3.92
N ASN A 205 28.45 15.31 2.94
CA ASN A 205 27.00 15.13 2.81
C ASN A 205 26.60 13.93 1.91
N VAL A 206 27.54 13.05 1.55
CA VAL A 206 27.32 11.88 0.69
C VAL A 206 27.20 10.62 1.52
N TYR A 207 26.09 9.89 1.35
CA TYR A 207 25.73 8.66 2.05
C TYR A 207 25.69 7.52 1.04
N VAL A 208 26.61 6.56 1.18
CA VAL A 208 26.84 5.51 0.20
C VAL A 208 26.14 4.22 0.63
N PHE A 209 25.22 3.73 -0.20
CA PHE A 209 24.45 2.50 0.00
C PHE A 209 24.81 1.39 -1.01
N PRO A 210 24.61 0.11 -0.66
CA PRO A 210 24.68 -0.99 -1.61
C PRO A 210 23.59 -0.93 -2.67
N GLY A 211 23.87 -1.48 -3.86
CA GLY A 211 22.91 -1.57 -4.97
C GLY A 211 21.77 -2.56 -4.74
N ILE A 212 21.96 -3.57 -3.90
CA ILE A 212 20.94 -4.60 -3.64
C ILE A 212 19.80 -4.00 -2.79
N PRO A 213 18.53 -3.97 -3.27
CA PRO A 213 17.45 -3.26 -2.60
C PRO A 213 17.22 -3.66 -1.16
N ARG A 214 17.22 -4.97 -0.86
CA ARG A 214 17.03 -5.47 0.51
C ARG A 214 18.07 -4.94 1.50
N PHE A 215 19.30 -4.69 1.05
CA PHE A 215 20.34 -4.15 1.93
C PHE A 215 20.10 -2.67 2.19
N LEU A 216 19.86 -1.89 1.13
CA LEU A 216 19.51 -0.48 1.26
C LEU A 216 18.31 -0.28 2.18
N GLU A 217 17.23 -1.03 1.96
CA GLU A 217 16.01 -0.97 2.76
C GLU A 217 16.26 -1.31 4.23
N SER A 218 17.15 -2.28 4.52
CA SER A 218 17.52 -2.65 5.90
C SER A 218 18.42 -1.63 6.58
N MET A 219 19.26 -0.92 5.83
CA MET A 219 20.23 0.05 6.35
C MET A 219 19.61 1.44 6.53
N PHE A 220 18.70 1.84 5.63
CA PHE A 220 18.11 3.18 5.61
C PHE A 220 17.43 3.62 6.91
N PRO A 221 16.78 2.75 7.72
CA PRO A 221 16.25 3.13 9.03
C PRO A 221 17.24 3.87 9.95
N ARG A 222 18.54 3.64 9.79
CA ARG A 222 19.60 4.35 10.54
C ARG A 222 19.68 5.84 10.22
N MET A 223 19.22 6.24 9.04
CA MET A 223 19.13 7.63 8.62
C MET A 223 17.91 8.34 9.20
N GLU A 224 16.86 7.61 9.61
CA GLU A 224 15.60 8.23 10.04
C GLU A 224 15.75 9.23 11.18
N PRO A 225 16.54 8.99 12.26
CA PRO A 225 16.71 9.97 13.33
C PRO A 225 17.33 11.28 12.84
N ILE A 226 18.36 11.18 11.98
CA ILE A 226 19.07 12.33 11.40
C ILE A 226 18.13 13.13 10.51
N LEU A 227 17.39 12.44 9.63
CA LEU A 227 16.50 13.07 8.67
C LEU A 227 15.24 13.64 9.34
N LYS A 228 14.70 13.00 10.38
CA LYS A 228 13.55 13.54 11.15
C LYS A 228 13.91 14.80 11.94
N GLU A 229 15.12 14.86 12.48
CA GLU A 229 15.59 16.05 13.21
C GLU A 229 15.78 17.26 12.29
N LEU A 230 16.25 17.02 11.06
CA LEU A 230 16.59 18.06 10.09
C LEU A 230 15.49 18.35 9.06
N GLY A 231 14.54 17.43 8.90
CA GLY A 231 13.48 17.48 7.91
C GLY A 231 12.34 18.42 8.29
N SER A 232 11.53 18.80 7.30
CA SER A 232 10.35 19.65 7.47
C SER A 232 9.06 18.85 7.31
N THR A 233 8.00 19.22 8.01
CA THR A 233 6.69 18.57 7.77
C THR A 233 6.14 19.00 6.41
N PHE A 234 5.79 18.02 5.56
CA PHE A 234 5.01 18.27 4.35
C PHE A 234 3.53 18.03 4.63
N TYR A 235 2.72 18.99 4.24
CA TYR A 235 1.26 18.91 4.25
C TYR A 235 0.83 18.63 2.82
N SER A 236 -0.05 17.66 2.63
CA SER A 236 -0.54 17.32 1.31
C SER A 236 -2.02 16.95 1.35
N ASN A 237 -2.74 17.31 0.29
CA ASN A 237 -4.13 16.92 0.12
C ASN A 237 -4.41 16.59 -1.35
N LYS A 238 -5.49 15.84 -1.60
CA LYS A 238 -5.94 15.43 -2.92
C LYS A 238 -7.38 15.90 -3.10
N VAL A 239 -7.66 16.53 -4.24
CA VAL A 239 -9.02 16.91 -4.63
C VAL A 239 -9.39 16.10 -5.86
N TYR A 240 -10.49 15.37 -5.78
CA TYR A 240 -10.97 14.52 -6.87
C TYR A 240 -12.14 15.20 -7.56
N VAL A 241 -12.13 15.21 -8.89
CA VAL A 241 -13.15 15.90 -9.68
C VAL A 241 -13.67 15.03 -10.81
N ASN A 242 -14.97 15.11 -11.10
CA ASN A 242 -15.65 14.32 -12.14
C ASN A 242 -15.55 14.93 -13.55
N ARG A 243 -14.73 15.96 -13.74
CA ARG A 243 -14.53 16.66 -15.02
C ARG A 243 -13.15 16.36 -15.59
N ASP A 244 -13.04 16.44 -16.91
CA ASP A 244 -11.76 16.34 -17.60
C ASP A 244 -10.85 17.51 -17.23
N GLU A 245 -9.55 17.25 -17.21
CA GLU A 245 -8.53 18.22 -16.83
C GLU A 245 -8.61 19.50 -17.68
N LEU A 246 -8.79 19.36 -18.99
CA LEU A 246 -8.80 20.49 -19.92
C LEU A 246 -9.94 21.48 -19.63
N SER A 247 -11.10 20.97 -19.21
CA SER A 247 -12.24 21.81 -18.82
C SER A 247 -12.03 22.59 -17.52
N LEU A 248 -11.05 22.21 -16.69
CA LEU A 248 -10.78 22.80 -15.38
C LEU A 248 -9.49 23.64 -15.33
N THR A 249 -8.74 23.71 -16.44
CA THR A 249 -7.50 24.50 -16.52
C THR A 249 -7.68 25.95 -16.07
N PRO A 250 -8.74 26.70 -16.47
CA PRO A 250 -8.90 28.09 -16.04
C PRO A 250 -9.06 28.27 -14.53
N GLU A 251 -9.77 27.37 -13.86
CA GLU A 251 -9.96 27.38 -12.40
C GLU A 251 -8.68 26.97 -11.68
N LEU A 252 -7.99 25.94 -12.20
CA LEU A 252 -6.71 25.49 -11.64
C LEU A 252 -5.63 26.56 -11.77
N ASP A 253 -5.53 27.24 -12.91
CA ASP A 253 -4.56 28.33 -13.15
C ASP A 253 -4.76 29.48 -12.15
N LYS A 254 -6.01 29.83 -11.83
CA LYS A 254 -6.32 30.84 -10.79
C LYS A 254 -5.82 30.39 -9.43
N ALA A 255 -5.98 29.12 -9.08
CA ALA A 255 -5.49 28.58 -7.81
C ALA A 255 -3.96 28.56 -7.77
N VAL A 256 -3.30 28.10 -8.85
CA VAL A 256 -1.84 28.10 -8.98
C VAL A 256 -1.29 29.51 -8.83
N GLU A 257 -1.84 30.50 -9.53
CA GLU A 257 -1.37 31.89 -9.44
C GLU A 257 -1.57 32.48 -8.03
N LYS A 258 -2.73 32.23 -7.42
CA LYS A 258 -3.04 32.73 -6.07
C LYS A 258 -2.12 32.16 -5.00
N PHE A 259 -1.71 30.90 -5.13
CA PHE A 259 -0.95 30.17 -4.10
C PHE A 259 0.49 29.83 -4.52
N LYS A 260 1.02 30.40 -5.62
CA LYS A 260 2.32 30.05 -6.23
C LYS A 260 3.52 30.02 -5.28
N ASP A 261 3.52 30.88 -4.26
CA ASP A 261 4.64 30.98 -3.30
C ASP A 261 4.51 30.01 -2.12
N SER A 262 3.39 29.26 -2.06
CA SER A 262 2.90 28.65 -0.83
C SER A 262 2.46 27.21 -1.00
N VAL A 263 1.95 26.83 -2.19
CA VAL A 263 1.43 25.50 -2.50
C VAL A 263 1.93 25.07 -3.87
N THR A 264 2.41 23.84 -3.97
CA THR A 264 2.68 23.18 -5.25
C THR A 264 1.44 22.39 -5.66
N PHE A 265 0.99 22.60 -6.90
CA PHE A 265 -0.14 21.88 -7.46
C PHE A 265 0.35 20.84 -8.47
N GLY A 266 -0.33 19.71 -8.50
CA GLY A 266 -0.24 18.71 -9.56
C GLY A 266 -1.63 18.38 -10.06
N SER A 267 -1.75 18.05 -11.34
CA SER A 267 -2.99 17.62 -11.96
C SER A 267 -2.73 16.33 -12.73
N TYR A 268 -3.64 15.36 -12.53
CA TYR A 268 -3.49 14.01 -13.06
C TYR A 268 -4.84 13.53 -13.61
N PRO A 269 -5.03 13.51 -14.94
CA PRO A 269 -6.20 12.91 -15.54
C PRO A 269 -6.16 11.39 -15.33
N VAL A 270 -7.32 10.80 -15.09
CA VAL A 270 -7.47 9.35 -14.86
C VAL A 270 -8.51 8.80 -15.82
N ILE A 271 -8.06 7.87 -16.67
CA ILE A 271 -8.92 7.23 -17.67
C ILE A 271 -9.62 6.03 -17.05
N GLY A 272 -10.94 5.94 -17.26
CA GLY A 272 -11.72 4.75 -16.89
C GLY A 272 -11.98 4.56 -15.40
N ASN A 273 -11.74 5.58 -14.56
CA ASN A 273 -12.15 5.55 -13.16
C ASN A 273 -13.64 5.89 -13.04
N PRO A 274 -14.46 5.08 -12.35
CA PRO A 274 -15.91 5.29 -12.29
C PRO A 274 -16.36 6.32 -11.24
N TYR A 275 -15.43 6.91 -10.49
CA TYR A 275 -15.73 7.89 -9.45
C TYR A 275 -15.33 9.30 -9.84
N TYR A 276 -14.15 9.49 -10.43
CA TYR A 276 -13.60 10.79 -10.78
C TYR A 276 -12.79 10.70 -12.08
N SER A 277 -12.59 11.85 -12.72
CA SER A 277 -11.92 11.99 -14.02
C SER A 277 -10.55 12.65 -13.90
N THR A 278 -10.38 13.55 -12.92
CA THR A 278 -9.10 14.22 -12.67
C THR A 278 -8.82 14.26 -11.16
N ARG A 279 -7.55 14.13 -10.78
CA ARG A 279 -7.08 14.28 -9.41
C ARG A 279 -6.10 15.42 -9.33
N PHE A 280 -6.42 16.42 -8.51
CA PHE A 280 -5.47 17.46 -8.12
C PHE A 280 -4.72 17.03 -6.86
N THR A 281 -3.42 17.29 -6.82
CA THR A 281 -2.60 17.14 -5.62
C THR A 281 -2.09 18.51 -5.19
N LEU A 282 -2.19 18.79 -3.91
CA LEU A 282 -1.72 20.03 -3.32
C LEU A 282 -0.69 19.68 -2.26
N GLU A 283 0.43 20.37 -2.25
CA GLU A 283 1.51 20.17 -1.27
C GLU A 283 2.04 21.50 -0.75
N SER A 284 2.28 21.59 0.54
CA SER A 284 3.00 22.71 1.16
C SER A 284 3.95 22.22 2.26
N SER A 285 4.97 23.03 2.55
CA SER A 285 5.78 22.88 3.77
C SER A 285 5.27 23.75 4.92
N GLN A 286 4.20 24.52 4.70
CA GLN A 286 3.61 25.40 5.68
C GLN A 286 2.22 24.87 6.09
N PRO A 287 1.92 24.84 7.39
CA PRO A 287 0.60 24.41 7.88
C PRO A 287 -0.50 25.37 7.42
N GLY A 288 -1.70 24.85 7.11
CA GLY A 288 -2.89 25.66 6.79
C GLY A 288 -2.97 26.13 5.34
N HIS A 289 -1.86 26.14 4.60
CA HIS A 289 -1.83 26.61 3.21
C HIS A 289 -2.53 25.64 2.25
N VAL A 290 -2.37 24.33 2.48
CA VAL A 290 -3.05 23.32 1.68
C VAL A 290 -4.55 23.39 1.90
N GLU A 291 -5.00 23.51 3.15
CA GLU A 291 -6.41 23.65 3.51
C GLU A 291 -7.03 24.89 2.87
N SER A 292 -6.31 26.02 2.90
CA SER A 292 -6.76 27.27 2.25
C SER A 292 -6.88 27.12 0.73
N ALA A 293 -5.94 26.40 0.09
CA ALA A 293 -5.98 26.15 -1.34
C ALA A 293 -7.07 25.16 -1.74
N VAL A 294 -7.31 24.12 -0.94
CA VAL A 294 -8.44 23.19 -1.12
C VAL A 294 -9.76 23.95 -1.03
N GLN A 295 -9.95 24.76 0.02
CA GLN A 295 -11.16 25.57 0.16
C GLN A 295 -11.39 26.48 -1.05
N PHE A 296 -10.34 27.13 -1.53
CA PHE A 296 -10.43 27.98 -2.73
C PHE A 296 -10.82 27.19 -3.99
N LEU A 297 -10.29 25.97 -4.17
CA LEU A 297 -10.70 25.10 -5.28
C LEU A 297 -12.18 24.72 -5.15
N HIS A 298 -12.66 24.37 -3.96
CA HIS A 298 -14.09 24.06 -3.74
C HIS A 298 -15.02 25.24 -4.10
N GLU A 299 -14.59 26.48 -3.85
CA GLU A 299 -15.35 27.69 -4.18
C GLU A 299 -15.28 28.08 -5.67
N THR A 300 -14.19 27.72 -6.35
CA THR A 300 -13.91 28.18 -7.71
C THR A 300 -14.32 27.15 -8.77
N LEU A 301 -14.23 25.85 -8.43
CA LEU A 301 -14.58 24.77 -9.34
C LEU A 301 -16.10 24.74 -9.59
N PRO A 302 -16.54 24.25 -10.77
CA PRO A 302 -17.97 24.16 -11.09
C PRO A 302 -18.75 23.38 -10.03
N GLU A 303 -20.01 23.75 -9.79
CA GLU A 303 -20.88 23.04 -8.85
C GLU A 303 -20.95 21.54 -9.15
N ASN A 304 -20.95 20.72 -8.09
CA ASN A 304 -20.99 19.26 -8.16
C ASN A 304 -19.83 18.62 -8.94
N SER A 305 -18.72 19.36 -9.17
CA SER A 305 -17.53 18.80 -9.82
C SER A 305 -16.63 18.04 -8.85
N VAL A 306 -16.50 18.52 -7.61
CA VAL A 306 -15.69 17.86 -6.58
C VAL A 306 -16.42 16.63 -6.05
N ILE A 307 -15.69 15.53 -5.97
CA ILE A 307 -16.17 14.22 -5.53
C ILE A 307 -15.51 13.90 -4.20
N ASP A 308 -16.34 13.56 -3.21
CA ASP A 308 -15.86 12.94 -1.99
C ASP A 308 -15.41 11.51 -2.32
N PHE A 309 -14.09 11.33 -2.40
CA PHE A 309 -13.47 10.07 -2.81
C PHE A 309 -12.41 9.64 -1.81
N ASP A 310 -12.64 8.48 -1.23
CA ASP A 310 -11.71 7.84 -0.31
C ASP A 310 -10.82 6.86 -1.10
N ASP A 311 -9.57 7.26 -1.34
CA ASP A 311 -8.63 6.42 -2.07
C ASP A 311 -8.03 5.28 -1.23
N GLN A 312 -8.44 5.15 0.04
CA GLN A 312 -8.03 4.12 0.97
C GLN A 312 -9.23 3.56 1.77
N PRO A 313 -10.23 2.94 1.11
CA PRO A 313 -11.46 2.49 1.75
C PRO A 313 -11.25 1.44 2.85
N LEU A 314 -10.15 0.68 2.80
CA LEU A 314 -9.82 -0.34 3.80
C LEU A 314 -9.12 0.23 5.03
N VAL A 315 -8.52 1.43 4.95
CA VAL A 315 -7.92 2.09 6.11
C VAL A 315 -9.03 2.55 7.04
N SER A 316 -8.96 2.16 8.31
CA SER A 316 -10.02 2.42 9.30
C SER A 316 -11.41 1.97 8.85
N ALA A 317 -11.52 0.89 8.06
CA ALA A 317 -12.80 0.35 7.60
C ALA A 317 -13.79 0.08 8.75
N GLY A 318 -13.29 -0.41 9.89
CA GLY A 318 -14.08 -0.58 11.10
C GLY A 318 -14.69 0.73 11.61
N ASP A 319 -13.94 1.83 11.61
CA ASP A 319 -14.49 3.13 12.04
C ASP A 319 -15.51 3.65 11.03
N LYS A 320 -15.23 3.53 9.72
CA LYS A 320 -16.11 3.98 8.62
C LYS A 320 -17.46 3.25 8.62
N VAL A 321 -17.45 1.92 8.74
CA VAL A 321 -18.69 1.12 8.77
C VAL A 321 -19.50 1.41 10.03
N TYR A 322 -18.86 1.52 11.19
CA TYR A 322 -19.59 1.78 12.43
C TYR A 322 -20.07 3.24 12.54
N ALA A 323 -19.40 4.20 11.89
CA ALA A 323 -19.94 5.55 11.77
C ALA A 323 -21.31 5.55 11.09
N ILE A 324 -21.52 4.69 10.09
CA ILE A 324 -22.84 4.48 9.47
C ILE A 324 -23.77 3.69 10.41
N ALA A 325 -23.27 2.61 11.00
CA ALA A 325 -24.06 1.72 11.86
C ALA A 325 -24.56 2.39 13.14
N ASP A 326 -23.84 3.40 13.65
CA ASP A 326 -24.11 4.04 14.94
C ASP A 326 -24.74 5.44 14.79
N ASP A 327 -25.00 5.90 13.55
CA ASP A 327 -25.68 7.17 13.25
C ASP A 327 -27.12 6.95 12.75
N PRO A 328 -28.15 7.11 13.61
CA PRO A 328 -29.55 6.95 13.21
C PRO A 328 -30.04 7.92 12.14
N SER A 329 -29.31 9.01 11.86
CA SER A 329 -29.66 9.96 10.81
C SER A 329 -29.17 9.54 9.42
N HIS A 330 -28.22 8.60 9.36
CA HIS A 330 -27.68 8.10 8.10
C HIS A 330 -28.70 7.19 7.38
N SER A 331 -28.89 7.38 6.08
CA SER A 331 -29.91 6.66 5.29
C SER A 331 -29.72 5.13 5.26
N LEU A 332 -28.47 4.67 5.38
CA LEU A 332 -28.10 3.25 5.43
C LEU A 332 -28.01 2.67 6.86
N HIS A 333 -28.31 3.45 7.89
CA HIS A 333 -28.13 3.07 9.29
C HIS A 333 -28.75 1.71 9.63
N SER A 334 -30.04 1.53 9.35
CA SER A 334 -30.81 0.34 9.74
C SER A 334 -30.24 -0.94 9.13
N VAL A 335 -29.95 -0.92 7.83
CA VAL A 335 -29.46 -2.09 7.09
C VAL A 335 -28.00 -2.42 7.42
N VAL A 336 -27.16 -1.41 7.68
CA VAL A 336 -25.76 -1.61 8.09
C VAL A 336 -25.68 -2.10 9.54
N ARG A 337 -26.42 -1.51 10.47
CA ARG A 337 -26.46 -1.92 11.89
C ARG A 337 -26.88 -3.37 12.02
N GLN A 338 -27.97 -3.76 11.35
CA GLN A 338 -28.45 -5.14 11.34
C GLN A 338 -27.41 -6.12 10.76
N ALA A 339 -26.79 -5.79 9.62
CA ALA A 339 -25.77 -6.64 9.03
C ALA A 339 -24.54 -6.81 9.94
N VAL A 340 -24.10 -5.72 10.59
CA VAL A 340 -23.02 -5.75 11.58
C VAL A 340 -23.39 -6.66 12.75
N GLU A 341 -24.59 -6.55 13.32
CA GLU A 341 -25.05 -7.40 14.43
C GLU A 341 -25.03 -8.88 14.07
N ILE A 342 -25.53 -9.23 12.88
CA ILE A 342 -25.55 -10.63 12.41
C ILE A 342 -24.12 -11.17 12.24
N ILE A 343 -23.20 -10.36 11.71
CA ILE A 343 -21.78 -10.76 11.56
C ILE A 343 -21.13 -10.93 12.93
N GLU A 344 -21.38 -10.00 13.86
CA GLU A 344 -20.88 -10.06 15.23
C GLU A 344 -21.38 -11.32 15.95
N GLU A 345 -22.69 -11.59 15.88
CA GLU A 345 -23.31 -12.79 16.45
C GLU A 345 -22.73 -14.08 15.85
N SER A 346 -22.52 -14.11 14.54
CA SER A 346 -21.87 -15.25 13.87
C SER A 346 -20.45 -15.48 14.38
N LEU A 347 -19.66 -14.42 14.53
CA LEU A 347 -18.29 -14.51 15.04
C LEU A 347 -18.26 -14.93 16.51
N GLU A 348 -19.21 -14.48 17.32
CA GLU A 348 -19.35 -14.89 18.73
C GLU A 348 -19.73 -16.37 18.86
N GLN A 349 -20.63 -16.86 18.01
CA GLN A 349 -21.09 -18.27 18.05
C GLN A 349 -20.06 -19.26 17.49
N TYR A 350 -19.39 -18.91 16.39
CA TYR A 350 -18.60 -19.87 15.60
C TYR A 350 -17.09 -19.62 15.61
N GLY A 351 -16.66 -18.46 16.13
CA GLY A 351 -15.26 -18.04 16.14
C GLY A 351 -14.74 -17.63 14.75
N ILE A 352 -13.68 -16.82 14.72
CA ILE A 352 -13.12 -16.25 13.48
C ILE A 352 -12.68 -17.32 12.49
N ASP A 353 -12.04 -18.39 12.97
CA ASP A 353 -11.57 -19.49 12.12
C ASP A 353 -12.73 -20.34 11.56
N GLY A 354 -13.88 -20.37 12.27
CA GLY A 354 -15.06 -21.14 11.90
C GLY A 354 -16.03 -20.41 10.97
N VAL A 355 -15.94 -19.09 10.86
CA VAL A 355 -16.75 -18.26 9.98
C VAL A 355 -16.01 -18.00 8.67
N TRP A 356 -16.58 -18.47 7.56
CA TRP A 356 -16.06 -18.25 6.21
C TRP A 356 -17.04 -17.39 5.40
N ILE A 357 -16.55 -16.68 4.38
CA ILE A 357 -17.41 -15.95 3.44
C ILE A 357 -17.50 -16.64 2.08
N CYS A 358 -18.69 -16.72 1.49
CA CYS A 358 -18.86 -17.06 0.09
C CYS A 358 -18.63 -15.80 -0.78
N PHE A 359 -17.53 -15.77 -1.54
CA PHE A 359 -17.14 -14.61 -2.33
C PHE A 359 -16.94 -14.99 -3.81
N ASN A 360 -17.78 -14.42 -4.68
CA ASN A 360 -17.80 -14.70 -6.12
C ASN A 360 -17.54 -13.45 -7.00
N GLY A 361 -17.04 -12.37 -6.41
CA GLY A 361 -16.73 -11.12 -7.12
C GLY A 361 -17.94 -10.27 -7.52
N GLY A 362 -19.17 -10.70 -7.21
CA GLY A 362 -20.37 -9.90 -7.40
C GLY A 362 -20.48 -8.74 -6.39
N LYS A 363 -21.28 -7.72 -6.71
CA LYS A 363 -21.52 -6.54 -5.85
C LYS A 363 -22.03 -6.93 -4.44
N ASP A 364 -22.91 -7.92 -4.36
CA ASP A 364 -23.56 -8.33 -3.11
C ASP A 364 -22.53 -8.93 -2.13
N CYS A 365 -21.70 -9.86 -2.60
CA CYS A 365 -20.62 -10.42 -1.79
C CYS A 365 -19.46 -9.44 -1.56
N THR A 366 -19.32 -8.40 -2.39
CA THR A 366 -18.35 -7.31 -2.17
C THR A 366 -18.74 -6.46 -0.96
N VAL A 367 -20.03 -6.09 -0.86
CA VAL A 367 -20.57 -5.42 0.34
C VAL A 367 -20.37 -6.29 1.57
N LEU A 368 -20.75 -7.57 1.48
CA LEU A 368 -20.61 -8.51 2.60
C LEU A 368 -19.14 -8.70 3.02
N LEU A 369 -18.21 -8.80 2.07
CA LEU A 369 -16.78 -8.91 2.34
C LEU A 369 -16.27 -7.67 3.08
N HIS A 370 -16.68 -6.47 2.66
CA HIS A 370 -16.26 -5.23 3.32
C HIS A 370 -16.82 -5.13 4.74
N LEU A 371 -18.11 -5.45 4.95
CA LEU A 371 -18.73 -5.49 6.27
C LEU A 371 -18.03 -6.50 7.19
N PHE A 372 -17.76 -7.71 6.69
CA PHE A 372 -17.07 -8.76 7.42
C PHE A 372 -15.65 -8.31 7.82
N TYR A 373 -14.89 -7.77 6.87
CA TYR A 373 -13.57 -7.22 7.13
C TYR A 373 -13.61 -6.09 8.16
N ALA A 374 -14.56 -5.16 8.06
CA ALA A 374 -14.68 -4.03 8.99
C ALA A 374 -14.97 -4.50 10.44
N VAL A 375 -15.88 -5.46 10.61
CA VAL A 375 -16.19 -6.04 11.94
C VAL A 375 -14.96 -6.75 12.51
N VAL A 376 -14.26 -7.56 11.72
CA VAL A 376 -13.04 -8.25 12.17
C VAL A 376 -11.93 -7.24 12.48
N ALA A 377 -11.72 -6.23 11.64
CA ALA A 377 -10.71 -5.20 11.87
C ALA A 377 -10.96 -4.42 13.17
N LYS A 378 -12.23 -4.16 13.52
CA LYS A 378 -12.60 -3.43 14.74
C LYS A 378 -12.56 -4.30 15.99
N LYS A 379 -13.19 -5.48 15.98
CA LYS A 379 -13.31 -6.35 17.17
C LYS A 379 -12.13 -7.29 17.36
N TYR A 380 -11.43 -7.65 16.28
CA TYR A 380 -10.37 -8.66 16.27
C TYR A 380 -9.16 -8.22 15.42
N PRO A 381 -8.49 -7.10 15.76
CA PRO A 381 -7.46 -6.49 14.91
C PRO A 381 -6.28 -7.41 14.59
N HIS A 382 -5.98 -8.41 15.42
CA HIS A 382 -4.94 -9.42 15.18
C HIS A 382 -5.28 -10.42 14.06
N ALA A 383 -6.54 -10.50 13.64
CA ALA A 383 -7.05 -11.46 12.66
C ALA A 383 -7.51 -10.81 11.35
N LYS A 384 -7.38 -9.48 11.20
CA LYS A 384 -7.88 -8.74 10.03
C LYS A 384 -7.31 -9.21 8.69
N ASP A 385 -6.08 -9.74 8.68
CA ASP A 385 -5.38 -10.23 7.48
C ASP A 385 -5.47 -11.76 7.33
N LYS A 386 -6.45 -12.39 7.99
CA LYS A 386 -6.61 -13.86 8.05
C LYS A 386 -8.04 -14.30 7.78
N LEU A 387 -8.78 -13.53 6.99
CA LEU A 387 -10.15 -13.90 6.63
C LEU A 387 -10.12 -15.16 5.76
N ASN A 388 -11.11 -16.04 5.92
CA ASN A 388 -11.24 -17.22 5.08
C ASN A 388 -12.46 -17.09 4.17
N GLY A 389 -12.29 -17.45 2.90
CA GLY A 389 -13.35 -17.39 1.91
C GLY A 389 -13.39 -18.63 1.04
N LEU A 390 -14.56 -18.94 0.53
CA LEU A 390 -14.76 -19.93 -0.51
C LEU A 390 -15.46 -19.31 -1.72
N CYS A 391 -15.09 -19.78 -2.90
CA CYS A 391 -15.77 -19.50 -4.15
C CYS A 391 -16.09 -20.85 -4.80
N ILE A 392 -17.34 -21.05 -5.21
CA ILE A 392 -17.73 -22.25 -5.95
C ILE A 392 -18.08 -21.82 -7.37
N THR A 393 -17.31 -22.30 -8.34
CA THR A 393 -17.41 -21.93 -9.76
C THR A 393 -17.93 -23.12 -10.56
N ILE A 394 -18.93 -22.88 -11.41
CA ILE A 394 -19.57 -23.95 -12.18
C ILE A 394 -19.08 -23.96 -13.63
N ASP A 395 -19.00 -22.81 -14.33
CA ASP A 395 -18.48 -22.71 -15.71
C ASP A 395 -18.20 -21.26 -16.16
N ASP A 396 -17.28 -21.10 -17.12
CA ASP A 396 -16.89 -19.91 -17.92
C ASP A 396 -17.20 -18.54 -17.29
N PRO A 397 -16.47 -18.16 -16.21
CA PRO A 397 -16.59 -16.85 -15.61
C PRO A 397 -16.00 -15.76 -16.52
N PHE A 398 -16.48 -14.53 -16.34
CA PHE A 398 -15.84 -13.35 -16.91
C PHE A 398 -14.42 -13.19 -16.35
N LEU A 399 -13.43 -12.93 -17.22
CA LEU A 399 -12.05 -12.68 -16.81
C LEU A 399 -11.97 -11.45 -15.89
N GLU A 400 -12.86 -10.49 -16.10
CA GLU A 400 -13.01 -9.32 -15.24
C GLU A 400 -13.43 -9.67 -13.81
N VAL A 401 -14.28 -10.69 -13.64
CA VAL A 401 -14.72 -11.16 -12.33
C VAL A 401 -13.58 -11.88 -11.64
N GLU A 402 -12.85 -12.75 -12.35
CA GLU A 402 -11.67 -13.43 -11.80
C GLU A 402 -10.58 -12.44 -11.38
N SER A 403 -10.26 -11.46 -12.23
CA SER A 403 -9.32 -10.39 -11.91
C SER A 403 -9.76 -9.63 -10.67
N PHE A 404 -11.04 -9.24 -10.61
CA PHE A 404 -11.57 -8.51 -9.46
C PHE A 404 -11.56 -9.35 -8.17
N MET A 405 -11.83 -10.66 -8.27
CA MET A 405 -11.76 -11.57 -7.14
C MET A 405 -10.34 -11.69 -6.58
N ASN A 406 -9.35 -11.85 -7.46
CA ASN A 406 -7.94 -11.95 -7.06
C ASN A 406 -7.44 -10.66 -6.41
N ASP A 407 -7.76 -9.51 -7.02
CA ASP A 407 -7.40 -8.19 -6.47
C ASP A 407 -8.06 -7.95 -5.11
N SER A 408 -9.34 -8.32 -4.99
CA SER A 408 -10.08 -8.22 -3.73
C SER A 408 -9.48 -9.14 -2.67
N ALA A 409 -9.16 -10.39 -3.04
CA ALA A 409 -8.59 -11.35 -2.10
C ALA A 409 -7.25 -10.87 -1.53
N GLN A 410 -6.39 -10.30 -2.37
CA GLN A 410 -5.12 -9.71 -1.93
C GLN A 410 -5.35 -8.49 -1.03
N LYS A 411 -6.23 -7.56 -1.43
CA LYS A 411 -6.48 -6.31 -0.68
C LYS A 411 -7.07 -6.56 0.71
N TYR A 412 -8.00 -7.50 0.81
CA TYR A 412 -8.69 -7.83 2.06
C TYR A 412 -7.96 -8.86 2.92
N GLY A 413 -6.80 -9.37 2.49
CA GLY A 413 -6.12 -10.47 3.20
C GLY A 413 -7.01 -11.72 3.29
N LEU A 414 -7.81 -11.98 2.26
CA LEU A 414 -8.75 -13.09 2.20
C LEU A 414 -8.06 -14.33 1.64
N ASN A 415 -8.00 -15.39 2.44
CA ASN A 415 -7.61 -16.73 2.03
C ASN A 415 -8.74 -17.37 1.22
N LEU A 416 -8.88 -16.95 -0.04
CA LEU A 416 -9.94 -17.42 -0.94
C LEU A 416 -9.59 -18.81 -1.50
N ARG A 417 -10.48 -19.78 -1.30
CA ARG A 417 -10.40 -21.14 -1.85
C ARG A 417 -11.42 -21.32 -2.95
N ILE A 418 -10.98 -21.78 -4.12
CA ILE A 418 -11.85 -22.04 -5.28
C ILE A 418 -12.15 -23.53 -5.32
N PHE A 419 -13.43 -23.87 -5.50
CA PHE A 419 -13.94 -25.22 -5.67
C PHE A 419 -14.76 -25.28 -6.97
N GLU A 420 -14.53 -26.30 -7.78
CA GLU A 420 -15.15 -26.42 -9.09
C GLU A 420 -16.36 -27.37 -9.07
N GLY A 421 -17.32 -27.09 -9.94
CA GLY A 421 -18.50 -27.93 -10.14
C GLY A 421 -19.74 -27.44 -9.38
N PRO A 422 -20.82 -28.24 -9.36
CA PRO A 422 -22.11 -27.83 -8.79
C PRO A 422 -21.98 -27.37 -7.33
N ILE A 423 -22.73 -26.35 -6.93
CA ILE A 423 -22.65 -25.71 -5.59
C ILE A 423 -22.67 -26.75 -4.45
N LYS A 424 -23.51 -27.77 -4.57
CA LYS A 424 -23.61 -28.84 -3.57
C LYS A 424 -22.32 -29.65 -3.45
N ALA A 425 -21.69 -30.00 -4.57
CA ALA A 425 -20.45 -30.77 -4.60
C ALA A 425 -19.26 -29.91 -4.11
N GLY A 426 -19.16 -28.67 -4.58
CA GLY A 426 -18.12 -27.74 -4.12
C GLY A 426 -18.21 -27.45 -2.61
N LEU A 427 -19.42 -27.34 -2.06
CA LEU A 427 -19.61 -27.20 -0.61
C LEU A 427 -19.20 -28.49 0.13
N SER A 428 -19.56 -29.68 -0.38
CA SER A 428 -19.10 -30.95 0.21
C SER A 428 -17.58 -30.99 0.30
N GLU A 429 -16.89 -30.72 -0.81
CA GLU A 429 -15.43 -30.72 -0.86
C GLU A 429 -14.83 -29.70 0.11
N ALA A 430 -15.41 -28.50 0.20
CA ALA A 430 -14.96 -27.47 1.13
C ALA A 430 -15.04 -27.94 2.60
N LEU A 431 -16.16 -28.54 3.01
CA LEU A 431 -16.34 -29.02 4.38
C LEU A 431 -15.47 -30.25 4.69
N GLU A 432 -15.23 -31.13 3.72
CA GLU A 432 -14.33 -32.27 3.87
C GLU A 432 -12.87 -31.83 4.03
N LYS A 433 -12.43 -30.89 3.21
CA LYS A 433 -11.04 -30.38 3.21
C LYS A 433 -10.77 -29.45 4.39
N TYR A 434 -11.79 -28.72 4.84
CA TYR A 434 -11.71 -27.75 5.93
C TYR A 434 -12.82 -28.04 6.96
N PRO A 435 -12.66 -29.08 7.80
CA PRO A 435 -13.67 -29.47 8.79
C PRO A 435 -13.87 -28.44 9.91
N GLY A 436 -13.04 -27.39 9.96
CA GLY A 436 -13.21 -26.25 10.85
C GLY A 436 -14.32 -25.28 10.43
N ILE A 437 -14.82 -25.36 9.19
CA ILE A 437 -15.93 -24.51 8.73
C ILE A 437 -17.19 -24.83 9.55
N ARG A 438 -17.73 -23.82 10.22
CA ARG A 438 -18.97 -23.92 11.02
C ARG A 438 -20.10 -23.09 10.43
N ALA A 439 -19.77 -21.90 9.95
CA ALA A 439 -20.71 -20.96 9.37
C ALA A 439 -20.15 -20.36 8.08
N VAL A 440 -21.03 -20.14 7.10
CA VAL A 440 -20.71 -19.52 5.82
C VAL A 440 -21.58 -18.28 5.65
N LEU A 441 -20.95 -17.11 5.57
CA LEU A 441 -21.59 -15.84 5.25
C LEU A 441 -21.96 -15.83 3.77
N MET A 442 -23.23 -15.54 3.48
CA MET A 442 -23.85 -15.58 2.16
C MET A 442 -24.33 -14.19 1.77
N GLY A 443 -23.91 -13.72 0.59
CA GLY A 443 -24.37 -12.45 0.02
C GLY A 443 -25.75 -12.52 -0.64
N THR A 444 -26.66 -13.35 -0.12
CA THR A 444 -28.01 -13.54 -0.68
C THR A 444 -28.96 -12.49 -0.12
N ARG A 445 -29.80 -11.92 -0.98
CA ARG A 445 -30.87 -10.98 -0.62
C ARG A 445 -32.25 -11.61 -0.79
N ARG A 446 -33.26 -11.07 -0.11
CA ARG A 446 -34.65 -11.56 -0.15
C ARG A 446 -35.24 -11.49 -1.55
N SER A 447 -34.79 -10.54 -2.36
CA SER A 447 -35.17 -10.38 -3.77
C SER A 447 -34.52 -11.41 -4.72
N ASP A 448 -33.52 -12.17 -4.27
CA ASP A 448 -32.93 -13.22 -5.09
C ASP A 448 -33.88 -14.44 -5.22
N PRO A 449 -33.79 -15.23 -6.31
CA PRO A 449 -34.66 -16.39 -6.52
C PRO A 449 -34.69 -17.40 -5.36
N SER A 450 -33.57 -17.58 -4.66
CA SER A 450 -33.45 -18.47 -3.50
C SER A 450 -33.66 -17.77 -2.15
N GLY A 451 -33.94 -16.45 -2.13
CA GLY A 451 -33.95 -15.63 -0.92
C GLY A 451 -35.29 -15.53 -0.16
N LYS A 452 -36.41 -15.82 -0.83
CA LYS A 452 -37.76 -15.47 -0.35
C LYS A 452 -38.11 -15.97 1.06
N ASN A 453 -37.69 -17.18 1.40
CA ASN A 453 -38.04 -17.86 2.66
C ASN A 453 -36.82 -18.08 3.56
N LEU A 454 -35.73 -17.34 3.35
CA LEU A 454 -34.54 -17.47 4.17
C LEU A 454 -34.68 -16.70 5.49
N ASN A 455 -34.05 -17.25 6.53
CA ASN A 455 -33.73 -16.55 7.77
C ASN A 455 -32.27 -16.08 7.77
N TYR A 456 -31.92 -15.16 8.68
CA TYR A 456 -30.54 -14.69 8.81
C TYR A 456 -29.57 -15.82 9.15
N PHE A 457 -29.96 -16.70 10.08
CA PHE A 457 -29.23 -17.92 10.43
C PHE A 457 -30.08 -19.12 10.04
N GLN A 458 -29.58 -19.95 9.13
CA GLN A 458 -30.30 -21.13 8.66
C GLN A 458 -29.34 -22.26 8.29
N MET A 459 -29.49 -23.42 8.91
CA MET A 459 -28.77 -24.62 8.47
C MET A 459 -29.08 -24.90 6.99
N THR A 460 -28.11 -25.42 6.25
CA THR A 460 -28.37 -25.97 4.92
C THR A 460 -29.47 -27.04 4.99
N ASP A 461 -30.19 -27.21 3.88
CA ASP A 461 -31.31 -28.16 3.84
C ASP A 461 -30.80 -29.59 4.12
N SER A 462 -31.65 -30.49 4.61
CA SER A 462 -31.24 -31.83 5.07
C SER A 462 -30.52 -32.67 4.00
N SER A 463 -30.78 -32.41 2.72
CA SER A 463 -30.12 -33.09 1.61
C SER A 463 -28.75 -32.52 1.24
N TRP A 464 -28.32 -31.41 1.86
CA TRP A 464 -27.07 -30.71 1.60
C TRP A 464 -26.01 -31.01 2.67
N PRO A 465 -24.71 -30.80 2.36
CA PRO A 465 -23.67 -30.77 3.39
C PRO A 465 -24.01 -29.76 4.48
N GLN A 466 -23.87 -30.15 5.74
CA GLN A 466 -24.39 -29.40 6.88
C GLN A 466 -23.45 -28.27 7.30
N ALA A 467 -23.88 -27.02 7.09
CA ALA A 467 -23.20 -25.81 7.53
C ALA A 467 -24.23 -24.71 7.84
N MET A 468 -23.93 -23.85 8.82
CA MET A 468 -24.79 -22.71 9.10
C MET A 468 -24.66 -21.68 7.99
N ARG A 469 -25.74 -21.40 7.25
CA ARG A 469 -25.80 -20.26 6.33
C ARG A 469 -26.13 -19.02 7.14
N VAL A 470 -25.34 -17.98 6.97
CA VAL A 470 -25.56 -16.68 7.61
C VAL A 470 -25.75 -15.64 6.51
N SER A 471 -26.86 -14.91 6.48
CA SER A 471 -27.18 -13.95 5.40
C SER A 471 -27.30 -12.51 5.94
N PRO A 472 -26.20 -11.81 6.28
CA PRO A 472 -26.27 -10.51 6.95
C PRO A 472 -26.95 -9.40 6.15
N ILE A 473 -26.93 -9.50 4.81
CA ILE A 473 -27.49 -8.49 3.90
C ILE A 473 -28.87 -8.89 3.36
N LEU A 474 -29.58 -9.82 4.02
CA LEU A 474 -30.79 -10.45 3.49
C LEU A 474 -31.88 -9.43 3.10
N GLU A 475 -32.07 -8.38 3.90
CA GLU A 475 -33.12 -7.38 3.65
C GLU A 475 -32.66 -6.18 2.81
N TRP A 476 -31.41 -6.19 2.33
CA TRP A 476 -30.89 -5.07 1.56
C TRP A 476 -31.57 -4.99 0.18
N SER A 477 -31.87 -3.77 -0.25
CA SER A 477 -32.31 -3.47 -1.61
C SER A 477 -31.14 -3.31 -2.58
N TYR A 478 -31.46 -3.27 -3.87
CA TYR A 478 -30.47 -3.00 -4.91
C TYR A 478 -29.83 -1.61 -4.76
N GLN A 479 -30.64 -0.61 -4.39
CA GLN A 479 -30.20 0.77 -4.22
C GLN A 479 -29.31 0.92 -2.99
N GLU A 480 -29.63 0.27 -1.87
CA GLU A 480 -28.82 0.31 -0.65
C GLU A 480 -27.43 -0.31 -0.86
N LEU A 481 -27.33 -1.41 -1.61
CA LEU A 481 -26.04 -1.99 -1.99
C LEU A 481 -25.16 -1.00 -2.74
N TRP A 482 -25.70 -0.36 -3.78
CA TRP A 482 -24.92 0.60 -4.56
C TRP A 482 -24.62 1.87 -3.78
N ASN A 483 -25.55 2.35 -2.96
CA ASN A 483 -25.32 3.50 -2.09
C ASN A 483 -24.18 3.21 -1.11
N PHE A 484 -24.11 2.01 -0.54
CA PHE A 484 -23.00 1.61 0.35
C PHE A 484 -21.66 1.50 -0.40
N ILE A 485 -21.63 0.82 -1.56
CA ILE A 485 -20.42 0.71 -2.39
C ILE A 485 -19.92 2.10 -2.80
N ARG A 486 -20.83 2.99 -3.17
CA ARG A 486 -20.49 4.32 -3.68
C ARG A 486 -20.10 5.29 -2.57
N SER A 487 -20.77 5.26 -1.41
CA SER A 487 -20.48 6.17 -0.30
C SER A 487 -19.13 5.87 0.36
N LEU A 488 -18.71 4.60 0.38
CA LEU A 488 -17.39 4.20 0.85
C LEU A 488 -16.37 4.05 -0.28
N THR A 489 -16.75 4.40 -1.52
CA THR A 489 -15.89 4.31 -2.71
C THR A 489 -15.21 2.95 -2.89
N LEU A 490 -15.93 1.88 -2.57
CA LEU A 490 -15.42 0.52 -2.64
C LEU A 490 -15.14 0.12 -4.10
N PRO A 491 -14.02 -0.55 -4.38
CA PRO A 491 -13.80 -1.13 -5.70
C PRO A 491 -14.85 -2.21 -5.98
N TYR A 492 -15.33 -2.26 -7.22
CA TYR A 492 -16.26 -3.28 -7.71
C TYR A 492 -15.86 -3.75 -9.12
N CYS A 493 -16.40 -4.89 -9.57
CA CYS A 493 -16.12 -5.43 -10.89
C CYS A 493 -16.50 -4.46 -12.02
N LYS A 494 -15.56 -4.15 -12.91
CA LYS A 494 -15.73 -3.16 -14.00
C LYS A 494 -16.86 -3.47 -14.99
N LEU A 495 -17.36 -4.71 -15.04
CA LEU A 495 -18.53 -5.06 -15.85
C LEU A 495 -19.77 -4.27 -15.42
N TYR A 496 -19.88 -3.92 -14.14
CA TYR A 496 -20.96 -3.07 -13.67
C TYR A 496 -20.95 -1.69 -14.34
N ASP A 497 -19.79 -1.16 -14.72
CA ASP A 497 -19.71 0.10 -15.48
C ASP A 497 -20.15 -0.05 -16.94
N GLN A 498 -20.19 -1.28 -17.44
CA GLN A 498 -20.60 -1.64 -18.81
C GLN A 498 -22.08 -2.02 -18.90
N GLY A 499 -22.87 -1.75 -17.86
CA GLY A 499 -24.32 -1.98 -17.83
C GLY A 499 -24.77 -3.37 -17.39
N PHE A 500 -23.84 -4.25 -17.01
CA PHE A 500 -24.21 -5.48 -16.32
C PHE A 500 -24.76 -5.14 -14.94
N THR A 501 -25.84 -5.79 -14.50
CA THR A 501 -26.47 -5.51 -13.19
C THR A 501 -26.56 -6.75 -12.29
N SER A 502 -26.44 -7.92 -12.91
CA SER A 502 -26.36 -9.24 -12.28
C SER A 502 -25.34 -10.05 -13.06
N LEU A 503 -24.33 -10.64 -12.38
CA LEU A 503 -23.26 -11.42 -13.01
C LEU A 503 -23.52 -12.92 -12.85
N GLY A 504 -23.44 -13.70 -13.92
CA GLY A 504 -23.35 -15.16 -13.87
C GLY A 504 -22.32 -15.65 -14.89
N SER A 505 -22.60 -16.72 -15.64
CA SER A 505 -21.68 -17.19 -16.68
C SER A 505 -21.73 -16.28 -17.91
N LYS A 506 -20.66 -16.28 -18.72
CA LYS A 506 -20.65 -15.54 -20.00
C LYS A 506 -21.80 -15.94 -20.91
N SER A 507 -22.18 -17.21 -20.90
CA SER A 507 -23.23 -17.78 -21.75
C SER A 507 -24.65 -17.30 -21.44
N ASN A 508 -24.91 -16.78 -20.24
CA ASN A 508 -26.27 -16.41 -19.80
C ASN A 508 -26.39 -14.98 -19.27
N THR A 509 -25.35 -14.16 -19.45
CA THR A 509 -25.30 -12.81 -18.92
C THR A 509 -25.04 -11.80 -20.03
N ALA A 510 -25.92 -10.80 -20.13
CA ALA A 510 -25.80 -9.65 -21.01
C ALA A 510 -25.98 -8.33 -20.21
N PRO A 511 -25.56 -7.18 -20.78
CA PRO A 511 -25.88 -5.88 -20.20
C PRO A 511 -27.39 -5.68 -20.05
N ASN A 512 -27.80 -4.95 -19.02
CA ASN A 512 -29.21 -4.72 -18.74
C ASN A 512 -29.83 -3.80 -19.81
N PRO A 513 -30.89 -4.23 -20.51
CA PRO A 513 -31.51 -3.41 -21.55
C PRO A 513 -32.09 -2.09 -21.02
N LYS A 514 -32.41 -2.00 -19.72
CA LYS A 514 -32.87 -0.76 -19.07
C LYS A 514 -31.79 0.30 -18.91
N LEU A 515 -30.52 -0.07 -19.09
CA LEU A 515 -29.38 0.84 -19.01
C LEU A 515 -28.87 1.26 -20.39
N LEU A 516 -29.49 0.84 -21.49
CA LEU A 516 -29.07 1.22 -22.84
C LEU A 516 -29.17 2.75 -23.03
N ARG A 517 -28.06 3.40 -23.39
CA ARG A 517 -28.03 4.83 -23.75
C ARG A 517 -28.33 5.04 -25.22
N ASN A 518 -27.40 4.60 -26.06
CA ASN A 518 -27.41 4.81 -27.51
C ASN A 518 -26.80 3.59 -28.21
N SER A 519 -27.29 3.29 -29.41
CA SER A 519 -26.63 2.40 -30.38
C SER A 519 -25.90 3.28 -31.39
N ASP A 520 -24.60 3.05 -31.60
CA ASP A 520 -23.86 3.77 -32.65
C ASP A 520 -24.29 3.31 -34.06
N GLN A 521 -23.84 4.02 -35.10
CA GLN A 521 -24.16 3.72 -36.50
C GLN A 521 -23.68 2.33 -36.96
N ASN A 522 -22.77 1.71 -36.21
CA ASN A 522 -22.23 0.37 -36.45
C ASN A 522 -22.93 -0.72 -35.63
N GLY A 523 -23.96 -0.37 -34.84
CA GLY A 523 -24.71 -1.30 -33.99
C GLY A 523 -24.09 -1.58 -32.62
N THR A 524 -23.04 -0.85 -32.21
CA THR A 524 -22.45 -0.98 -30.87
C THR A 524 -23.32 -0.26 -29.84
N ASN A 525 -23.79 -1.00 -28.85
CA ASN A 525 -24.60 -0.46 -27.76
C ASN A 525 -23.71 0.11 -26.65
N SER A 526 -24.05 1.32 -26.20
CA SER A 526 -23.47 1.94 -25.00
C SER A 526 -24.46 1.86 -23.83
N TYR A 527 -23.98 1.51 -22.65
CA TYR A 527 -24.83 1.34 -21.46
C TYR A 527 -24.42 2.29 -20.34
N MET A 528 -25.39 2.68 -19.51
CA MET A 528 -25.18 3.30 -18.22
C MET A 528 -24.61 2.29 -17.23
N PRO A 529 -23.84 2.74 -16.23
CA PRO A 529 -23.33 1.84 -15.19
C PRO A 529 -24.47 1.33 -14.29
N ALA A 530 -24.25 0.17 -13.67
CA ALA A 530 -25.24 -0.59 -12.91
C ALA A 530 -25.90 0.20 -11.78
N TYR A 531 -25.16 1.07 -11.09
CA TYR A 531 -25.66 1.90 -10.01
C TYR A 531 -26.67 2.97 -10.47
N LYS A 532 -26.88 3.13 -11.78
CA LYS A 532 -27.93 3.98 -12.37
C LYS A 532 -29.24 3.25 -12.65
N LEU A 533 -29.34 1.96 -12.33
CA LEU A 533 -30.60 1.22 -12.48
C LEU A 533 -31.60 1.67 -11.41
N GLU A 534 -32.66 2.37 -11.84
CA GLU A 534 -33.67 2.93 -10.93
C GLU A 534 -34.56 1.85 -10.31
N ASN A 535 -35.01 0.87 -11.10
CA ASN A 535 -35.90 -0.19 -10.63
C ASN A 535 -35.12 -1.49 -10.36
N GLY A 536 -34.82 -1.75 -9.08
CA GLY A 536 -34.07 -2.94 -8.64
C GLY A 536 -34.74 -4.27 -9.01
N THR A 537 -36.06 -4.31 -9.24
CA THR A 537 -36.76 -5.54 -9.66
C THR A 537 -36.34 -6.01 -11.06
N THR A 538 -35.74 -5.11 -11.86
CA THR A 538 -35.23 -5.40 -13.21
C THR A 538 -33.74 -5.77 -13.23
N GLU A 539 -33.12 -5.99 -12.07
CA GLU A 539 -31.69 -6.34 -11.95
C GLU A 539 -31.29 -7.55 -12.81
N ARG A 540 -32.19 -8.52 -13.02
CA ARG A 540 -31.91 -9.73 -13.79
C ARG A 540 -32.44 -9.69 -15.23
N SER A 541 -32.86 -8.53 -15.73
CA SER A 541 -33.36 -8.39 -17.10
C SER A 541 -32.30 -8.59 -18.19
N GLY A 542 -31.01 -8.55 -17.84
CA GLY A 542 -29.89 -8.91 -18.74
C GLY A 542 -29.52 -10.39 -18.68
N ARG A 543 -30.48 -11.30 -18.51
CA ARG A 543 -30.26 -12.75 -18.52
C ARG A 543 -30.89 -13.35 -19.78
N CYS A 544 -30.16 -14.26 -20.43
CA CYS A 544 -30.66 -15.01 -21.59
C CYS A 544 -31.53 -16.20 -21.18
#